data_AF-A0A8S0FIH4-F1
#
_entry.id   AF-A0A8S0FIH4-F1
#
_cell.length_a   1.000
_cell.length_b   1.000
_cell.length_c   1.000
_cell.angle_alpha   90.00
_cell.angle_beta   90.00
_cell.angle_gamma   90.00
#
_symmetry.space_group_name_H-M   'P 1'
#
loop_
_entity.id
_entity.type
_entity.pdbx_description
1 polymer ?
#
loop_
_entity_poly.entity_id
_entity_poly.type
_entity_poly.pdbx_seq_one_letter_code
_entity_poly.pdbx_strand_id
1 'polypeptide(L)'
;MGHSSGYASQPGTHYSGEFTKQYVTQVNTDNSVTFRYFAPGAKNVSVVVGVPVPDNIHPMTKDEAGVWSWRTPVLKGNLYEYFFNVDGVRSIDTGTAMTKPQRQVNSSMILVPGSYLDTRSVVHGDLIAITYHSNERHCNPNVRCMSGPRQDTPA
;
A
#
# COMPACT_ATOMS: atom_id res chain seq x y z
N MET A 1 -11.21 -35.59 -37.58
CA MET A 1 -11.43 -34.20 -37.10
C MET A 1 -10.59 -34.02 -35.86
N GLY A 2 -9.44 -33.39 -36.00
CA GLY A 2 -8.56 -33.01 -34.88
C GLY A 2 -7.99 -31.64 -35.20
N HIS A 3 -8.41 -30.62 -34.46
CA HIS A 3 -7.88 -29.27 -34.59
C HIS A 3 -6.86 -29.07 -33.46
N SER A 4 -5.57 -29.14 -33.78
CA SER A 4 -4.51 -28.66 -32.90
C SER A 4 -4.39 -27.15 -33.07
N SER A 5 -4.90 -26.38 -32.11
CA SER A 5 -4.70 -24.93 -32.06
C SER A 5 -3.32 -24.64 -31.46
N GLY A 6 -2.34 -24.34 -32.31
CA GLY A 6 -1.04 -23.81 -31.87
C GLY A 6 -1.19 -22.35 -31.46
N TYR A 7 -1.00 -22.04 -30.18
CA TYR A 7 -0.77 -20.65 -29.76
C TYR A 7 0.70 -20.31 -30.00
N ALA A 8 0.96 -19.44 -30.97
CA ALA A 8 2.23 -18.77 -31.11
C ALA A 8 2.42 -17.82 -29.92
N SER A 9 3.49 -18.02 -29.14
CA SER A 9 3.90 -17.09 -28.10
C SER A 9 4.33 -15.77 -28.74
N GLN A 10 3.56 -14.71 -28.51
CA GLN A 10 3.96 -13.34 -28.80
C GLN A 10 5.20 -12.99 -27.96
N PRO A 11 6.21 -12.27 -28.49
CA PRO A 11 7.36 -11.83 -27.72
C PRO A 11 6.90 -10.91 -26.60
N GLY A 12 7.11 -11.34 -25.35
CA GLY A 12 6.79 -10.58 -24.15
C GLY A 12 7.61 -9.29 -24.13
N THR A 13 6.94 -8.15 -24.29
CA THR A 13 7.50 -6.86 -23.95
C THR A 13 7.85 -6.86 -22.47
N HIS A 14 9.12 -6.63 -22.16
CA HIS A 14 9.60 -6.40 -20.81
C HIS A 14 8.98 -5.10 -20.27
N TYR A 15 7.80 -5.18 -19.65
CA TYR A 15 7.32 -4.11 -18.77
C TYR A 15 8.11 -4.21 -17.47
N SER A 16 9.34 -3.67 -17.46
CA SER A 16 10.10 -3.52 -16.23
C SER A 16 9.34 -2.57 -15.31
N GLY A 17 9.11 -2.99 -14.06
CA GLY A 17 8.54 -2.15 -12.98
C GLY A 17 9.41 -0.95 -12.59
N GLU A 18 10.33 -0.51 -13.45
CA GLU A 18 11.17 0.66 -13.28
C GLU A 18 10.49 1.95 -13.76
N PHE A 19 9.63 1.87 -14.79
CA PHE A 19 8.92 3.05 -15.29
C PHE A 19 7.82 3.53 -14.33
N THR A 20 7.17 2.62 -13.60
CA THR A 20 6.10 2.99 -12.66
C THR A 20 6.62 3.71 -11.42
N LYS A 21 7.86 3.44 -10.98
CA LYS A 21 8.51 4.08 -9.83
C LYS A 21 8.55 5.61 -9.91
N GLN A 22 8.58 6.16 -11.13
CA GLN A 22 8.61 7.60 -11.34
C GLN A 22 7.26 8.29 -11.08
N TYR A 23 6.17 7.53 -11.02
CA TYR A 23 4.81 8.08 -10.88
C TYR A 23 4.14 7.71 -9.56
N VAL A 24 4.72 6.78 -8.80
CA VAL A 24 4.11 6.24 -7.59
C VAL A 24 4.96 6.49 -6.34
N THR A 25 4.30 6.44 -5.19
CA THR A 25 4.96 6.54 -3.89
C THR A 25 5.84 5.31 -3.67
N GLN A 26 7.05 5.51 -3.15
CA GLN A 26 7.96 4.40 -2.87
C GLN A 26 8.80 4.64 -1.62
N VAL A 27 9.16 3.56 -0.95
CA VAL A 27 10.26 3.54 0.02
C VAL A 27 11.57 3.43 -0.77
N ASN A 28 12.53 4.29 -0.46
CA ASN A 28 13.86 4.29 -1.04
C ASN A 28 14.81 3.38 -0.25
N THR A 29 15.97 3.09 -0.82
CA THR A 29 16.98 2.18 -0.21
C THR A 29 17.56 2.68 1.11
N ASP A 30 17.46 3.99 1.38
CA ASP A 30 17.92 4.64 2.62
C ASP A 30 16.81 4.79 3.66
N ASN A 31 15.65 4.13 3.48
CA ASN A 31 14.45 4.26 4.30
C ASN A 31 13.78 5.65 4.29
N SER A 32 14.17 6.57 3.41
CA SER A 32 13.30 7.69 3.09
C SER A 32 12.12 7.23 2.21
N VAL A 33 11.06 8.01 2.18
CA VAL A 33 9.92 7.81 1.28
C VAL A 33 9.86 8.95 0.29
N THR A 34 9.68 8.63 -0.98
CA THR A 34 9.32 9.63 -2.00
C THR A 34 7.85 9.45 -2.33
N PHE A 35 7.04 10.42 -1.89
CA PHE A 35 5.62 10.50 -2.21
C PHE A 35 5.44 11.09 -3.60
N ARG A 36 4.52 10.52 -4.38
CA ARG A 36 4.20 11.00 -5.72
C ARG A 36 2.70 11.03 -5.96
N TYR A 37 2.24 12.07 -6.65
CA TYR A 37 0.84 12.22 -6.99
C TYR A 37 0.69 12.89 -8.37
N PHE A 38 0.08 12.21 -9.32
CA PHE A 38 -0.18 12.76 -10.65
C PHE A 38 -1.42 13.67 -10.61
N ALA A 39 -1.21 14.98 -10.74
CA ALA A 39 -2.27 15.97 -10.77
C ALA A 39 -1.86 17.20 -11.61
N PRO A 40 -1.83 17.08 -12.95
CA PRO A 40 -1.39 18.15 -13.84
C PRO A 40 -2.29 19.39 -13.80
N GLY A 41 -3.55 19.27 -13.37
CA GLY A 41 -4.47 20.40 -13.20
C GLY A 41 -4.43 21.08 -11.82
N ALA A 42 -3.77 20.46 -10.82
CA ALA A 42 -3.77 20.99 -9.46
C ALA A 42 -2.89 22.24 -9.34
N LYS A 43 -3.24 23.11 -8.38
CA LYS A 43 -2.48 24.33 -8.07
C LYS A 43 -1.60 24.15 -6.84
N ASN A 44 -2.08 23.41 -5.85
CA ASN A 44 -1.38 23.13 -4.60
C ASN A 44 -1.58 21.66 -4.23
N VAL A 45 -0.47 20.98 -3.94
CA VAL A 45 -0.51 19.64 -3.37
C VAL A 45 0.40 19.60 -2.17
N SER A 46 -0.09 19.04 -1.07
CA SER A 46 0.74 18.64 0.06
C SER A 46 0.48 17.17 0.41
N VAL A 47 1.50 16.51 0.94
CA VAL A 47 1.35 15.22 1.60
C VAL A 47 1.33 15.45 3.10
N VAL A 48 0.43 14.75 3.79
CA VAL A 48 0.35 14.77 5.25
C VAL A 48 0.71 13.39 5.76
N VAL A 49 1.74 13.30 6.61
CA VAL A 49 2.22 12.03 7.16
C VAL A 49 1.87 11.97 8.65
N GLY A 50 0.94 11.09 9.01
CA GLY A 50 0.38 10.99 10.37
C GLY A 50 -0.74 12.00 10.65
N VAL A 51 -0.73 12.59 11.84
CA VAL A 51 -1.78 13.51 12.31
C VAL A 51 -1.67 14.85 11.57
N PRO A 52 -2.78 15.50 11.12
CA PRO A 52 -2.75 16.75 10.37
C PRO A 52 -2.45 17.97 11.24
N VAL A 53 -1.23 18.02 11.79
CA VAL A 53 -0.64 19.18 12.46
C VAL A 53 0.41 19.83 11.55
N PRO A 54 0.73 21.12 11.70
CA PRO A 54 1.61 21.84 10.78
C PRO A 54 2.93 21.13 10.44
N ASP A 55 3.59 20.52 11.43
CA ASP A 55 4.87 19.84 11.25
C ASP A 55 4.81 18.59 10.36
N ASN A 56 3.61 18.02 10.18
CA ASN A 56 3.37 16.81 9.39
C ASN A 56 2.82 17.13 7.99
N ILE A 57 2.62 18.41 7.66
CA ILE A 57 2.09 18.85 6.36
C ILE A 57 3.27 19.30 5.50
N HIS A 58 3.49 18.60 4.40
CA HIS A 58 4.64 18.82 3.53
C HIS A 58 4.17 19.25 2.14
N PRO A 59 4.37 20.52 1.76
CA PRO A 59 4.13 20.99 0.39
C PRO A 59 4.97 20.17 -0.60
N MET A 60 4.35 19.80 -1.72
CA MET A 60 4.99 19.03 -2.77
C MET A 60 5.38 19.94 -3.94
N THR A 61 6.35 19.50 -4.74
CA THR A 61 6.80 20.20 -5.94
C THR A 61 6.31 19.48 -7.19
N LYS A 62 5.71 20.21 -8.12
CA LYS A 62 5.24 19.69 -9.41
C LYS A 62 6.36 19.72 -10.44
N ASP A 63 6.52 18.62 -11.18
CA ASP A 63 7.42 18.56 -12.34
C ASP A 63 6.69 18.88 -13.66
N GLU A 64 7.45 18.87 -14.77
CA GLU A 64 6.95 19.14 -16.13
C GLU A 64 5.93 18.10 -16.61
N ALA A 65 6.00 16.87 -16.08
CA ALA A 65 5.05 15.81 -16.38
C ALA A 65 3.75 15.95 -15.58
N GLY A 66 3.66 16.91 -14.65
CA GLY A 66 2.50 17.12 -13.79
C GLY A 66 2.43 16.21 -12.57
N VAL A 67 3.54 15.57 -12.21
CA VAL A 67 3.70 14.76 -11.00
C VAL A 67 4.18 15.66 -9.87
N TRP A 68 3.43 15.64 -8.77
CA TRP A 68 3.83 16.27 -7.52
C TRP A 68 4.68 15.31 -6.72
N SER A 69 5.80 15.77 -6.17
CA SER A 69 6.68 14.94 -5.33
C SER A 69 7.17 15.64 -4.07
N TRP A 70 7.40 14.84 -3.02
CA TRP A 70 8.14 15.24 -1.83
C TRP A 70 8.87 14.02 -1.26
N ARG A 71 10.11 14.22 -0.80
CA ARG A 71 10.93 13.18 -0.19
C ARG A 71 11.09 13.46 1.30
N THR A 72 10.83 12.47 2.13
CA THR A 72 11.06 12.56 3.57
C THR A 72 12.57 12.57 3.89
N PRO A 73 12.98 13.02 5.08
CA PRO A 73 14.19 12.52 5.72
C PRO A 73 14.15 10.99 5.86
N VAL A 74 15.29 10.38 6.20
CA VAL A 74 15.34 8.95 6.53
C VAL A 74 14.38 8.64 7.68
N LEU A 75 13.50 7.67 7.48
CA LEU A 75 12.51 7.26 8.48
C LEU A 75 12.98 6.01 9.24
N LYS A 76 12.52 5.88 10.48
CA LYS A 76 12.66 4.64 11.23
C LYS A 76 11.72 3.59 10.62
N GLY A 77 12.10 2.32 10.67
CA GLY A 77 11.20 1.23 10.27
C GLY A 77 9.90 1.26 11.08
N ASN A 78 8.77 1.41 10.38
CA ASN A 78 7.42 1.43 10.93
C ASN A 78 6.37 1.43 9.80
N LEU A 79 5.10 1.31 10.17
CA LEU A 79 3.97 1.56 9.28
C LEU A 79 3.49 3.00 9.45
N TYR A 80 3.61 3.80 8.39
CA TYR A 80 3.22 5.20 8.35
C TYR A 80 1.88 5.36 7.63
N GLU A 81 0.99 6.14 8.24
CA GLU A 81 -0.27 6.58 7.61
C GLU A 81 -0.04 7.93 6.93
N TYR A 82 -0.65 8.14 5.76
CA TYR A 82 -0.57 9.41 5.05
C TYR A 82 -1.79 9.64 4.15
N PHE A 83 -1.95 10.88 3.70
CA PHE A 83 -2.91 11.25 2.64
C PHE A 83 -2.39 12.48 1.89
N PHE A 84 -2.92 12.72 0.69
CA PHE A 84 -2.66 13.94 -0.07
C PHE A 84 -3.76 14.97 0.16
N ASN A 85 -3.37 16.24 0.24
CA ASN A 85 -4.29 17.36 0.14
C ASN A 85 -4.06 18.03 -1.21
N VAL A 86 -5.04 17.90 -2.11
CA VAL A 86 -5.00 18.41 -3.49
C VAL A 86 -6.01 19.55 -3.58
N ASP A 87 -5.53 20.78 -3.66
CA ASP A 87 -6.37 22.00 -3.71
C ASP A 87 -7.42 22.06 -2.58
N GLY A 88 -7.07 21.58 -1.39
CA GLY A 88 -7.96 21.57 -0.21
C GLY A 88 -8.81 20.30 -0.06
N VAL A 89 -8.72 19.37 -1.02
CA VAL A 89 -9.44 18.09 -0.98
C VAL A 89 -8.50 16.97 -0.54
N ARG A 90 -8.90 16.23 0.49
CA ARG A 90 -8.19 15.02 0.92
C ARG A 90 -8.36 13.90 -0.11
N SER A 91 -7.25 13.32 -0.54
CA SER A 91 -7.18 12.19 -1.45
C SER A 91 -6.25 11.10 -0.90
N ILE A 92 -6.57 9.84 -1.22
CA ILE A 92 -5.69 8.70 -0.96
C ILE A 92 -4.65 8.58 -2.07
N ASP A 93 -3.57 7.84 -1.81
CA ASP A 93 -2.65 7.45 -2.87
C ASP A 93 -3.34 6.49 -3.86
N THR A 94 -3.40 6.90 -5.12
CA THR A 94 -4.04 6.16 -6.22
C THR A 94 -3.05 5.31 -7.04
N GLY A 95 -1.74 5.43 -6.79
CA GLY A 95 -0.68 4.77 -7.55
C GLY A 95 -0.11 3.50 -6.89
N THR A 96 -0.06 3.45 -5.55
CA THR A 96 0.70 2.40 -4.82
C THR A 96 0.07 1.91 -3.52
N ALA A 97 -1.07 2.46 -3.11
CA ALA A 97 -1.55 2.24 -1.75
C ALA A 97 -1.89 0.77 -1.44
N MET A 98 -1.28 0.25 -0.37
CA MET A 98 -2.05 -0.59 0.56
C MET A 98 -3.08 0.32 1.23
N THR A 99 -4.36 0.17 0.87
CA THR A 99 -5.44 0.93 1.50
C THR A 99 -5.57 0.54 2.96
N LYS A 100 -5.63 1.52 3.88
CA LYS A 100 -5.91 1.23 5.28
C LYS A 100 -7.30 0.58 5.38
N PRO A 101 -7.45 -0.62 5.99
CA PRO A 101 -8.75 -1.22 6.23
C PRO A 101 -9.52 -0.37 7.26
N GLN A 102 -10.31 0.60 6.79
CA GLN A 102 -11.08 1.54 7.61
C GLN A 102 -12.50 1.65 7.03
N ARG A 103 -13.48 1.99 7.87
CA ARG A 103 -14.89 2.19 7.48
C ARG A 103 -15.09 3.25 6.39
N GLN A 104 -14.15 4.18 6.25
CA GLN A 104 -14.00 5.12 5.15
C GLN A 104 -12.51 5.17 4.80
N VAL A 105 -12.14 4.81 3.59
CA VAL A 105 -10.74 4.83 3.15
C VAL A 105 -10.39 6.27 2.79
N ASN A 106 -9.86 7.00 3.76
CA ASN A 106 -9.45 8.41 3.61
C ASN A 106 -7.95 8.61 3.81
N SER A 107 -7.19 7.53 4.02
CA SER A 107 -5.75 7.51 4.16
C SER A 107 -5.15 6.24 3.55
N SER A 108 -3.90 6.36 3.14
CA SER A 108 -3.06 5.28 2.65
C SER A 108 -2.01 4.92 3.71
N MET A 109 -1.44 3.72 3.61
CA MET A 109 -0.34 3.29 4.48
C MET A 109 0.89 2.93 3.66
N ILE A 110 2.07 3.15 4.25
CA ILE A 110 3.35 2.72 3.69
C ILE A 110 4.22 2.10 4.77
N LEU A 111 4.75 0.90 4.49
CA LEU A 111 5.62 0.17 5.39
C LEU A 111 7.08 0.50 5.07
N VAL A 112 7.76 1.16 6.00
CA VAL A 112 9.23 1.35 5.97
C VAL A 112 9.86 0.17 6.72
N PRO A 113 10.80 -0.56 6.11
CA PRO A 113 11.40 -1.75 6.72
C PRO A 113 12.31 -1.39 7.89
N GLY A 114 12.57 -2.37 8.77
CA GLY A 114 13.38 -2.22 9.98
C GLY A 114 12.55 -2.25 11.26
N SER A 115 11.39 -2.91 11.25
CA SER A 115 10.47 -2.99 12.38
C SER A 115 10.04 -4.42 12.69
N TYR A 116 9.22 -4.59 13.74
CA TYR A 116 8.60 -5.89 14.03
C TYR A 116 7.46 -6.22 13.06
N LEU A 117 6.98 -5.25 12.27
CA LEU A 117 5.93 -5.42 11.26
C LEU A 117 6.46 -6.05 9.96
N ASP A 118 7.78 -6.14 9.82
CA ASP A 118 8.42 -6.74 8.66
C ASP A 118 8.06 -8.22 8.57
N THR A 119 7.77 -8.70 7.36
CA THR A 119 7.66 -10.15 7.13
C THR A 119 9.04 -10.77 7.24
N ARG A 120 9.20 -11.69 8.21
CA ARG A 120 10.46 -12.40 8.46
C ARG A 120 10.32 -13.87 8.12
N SER A 121 11.43 -14.51 7.78
CA SER A 121 11.51 -15.95 7.54
C SER A 121 11.48 -16.74 8.86
N VAL A 122 10.33 -16.73 9.52
CA VAL A 122 10.03 -17.49 10.74
C VAL A 122 8.76 -18.30 10.53
N VAL A 123 8.50 -19.30 11.38
CA VAL A 123 7.25 -20.04 11.32
C VAL A 123 6.10 -19.12 11.73
N HIS A 124 5.16 -18.90 10.82
CA HIS A 124 3.96 -18.10 11.06
C HIS A 124 2.78 -19.00 11.44
N GLY A 125 1.83 -18.44 12.20
CA GLY A 125 0.54 -19.07 12.43
C GLY A 125 -0.44 -18.81 11.29
N ASP A 126 -1.52 -19.58 11.22
CA ASP A 126 -2.58 -19.39 10.23
C ASP A 126 -3.54 -18.27 10.67
N LEU A 127 -3.93 -17.41 9.72
CA LEU A 127 -5.08 -16.50 9.81
C LEU A 127 -6.28 -17.15 9.12
N ILE A 128 -7.29 -17.56 9.89
CA ILE A 128 -8.48 -18.23 9.36
C ILE A 128 -9.67 -17.28 9.48
N ALA A 129 -10.39 -17.05 8.36
CA ALA A 129 -11.66 -16.35 8.37
C ALA A 129 -12.81 -17.37 8.36
N ILE A 130 -13.64 -17.34 9.39
CA ILE A 130 -14.77 -18.27 9.59
C ILE A 130 -16.07 -17.48 9.51
N THR A 131 -17.02 -17.97 8.73
CA THR A 131 -18.40 -17.50 8.75
C THR A 131 -19.27 -18.58 9.40
N TYR A 132 -20.06 -18.22 10.41
CA TYR A 132 -20.96 -19.15 11.13
C TYR A 132 -22.32 -18.51 11.37
N HIS A 133 -23.37 -19.31 11.52
CA HIS A 133 -24.71 -18.82 11.84
C HIS A 133 -24.85 -18.52 13.34
N SER A 134 -25.24 -17.28 13.68
CA SER A 134 -25.55 -16.89 15.05
C SER A 134 -27.06 -16.92 15.27
N ASN A 135 -27.53 -17.84 16.11
CA ASN A 135 -28.96 -17.95 16.44
C ASN A 135 -29.47 -16.72 17.21
N GLU A 136 -28.64 -16.12 18.06
CA GLU A 136 -29.01 -14.90 18.80
C GLU A 136 -29.18 -13.70 17.87
N ARG A 137 -28.28 -13.54 16.90
CA ARG A 137 -28.26 -12.39 15.99
C ARG A 137 -29.02 -12.61 14.68
N HIS A 138 -29.48 -13.84 14.44
CA HIS A 138 -30.14 -14.26 13.21
C HIS A 138 -29.36 -13.83 11.94
N CYS A 139 -28.03 -13.94 11.99
CA CYS A 139 -27.14 -13.53 10.90
C CYS A 139 -25.85 -14.37 10.88
N ASN A 140 -25.07 -14.22 9.79
CA ASN A 140 -23.83 -14.98 9.57
C ASN A 140 -22.59 -14.07 9.71
N PRO A 141 -22.14 -13.75 10.95
CA PRO A 141 -20.93 -12.96 11.13
C PRO A 141 -19.68 -13.65 10.56
N ASN A 142 -18.73 -12.85 10.10
CA ASN A 142 -17.38 -13.30 9.76
C ASN A 142 -16.43 -12.96 10.92
N VAL A 143 -15.66 -13.95 11.37
CA VAL A 143 -14.67 -13.81 12.44
C VAL A 143 -13.31 -14.25 11.92
N ARG A 144 -12.26 -13.53 12.31
CA ARG A 144 -10.87 -13.87 12.00
C ARG A 144 -10.19 -14.44 13.25
N CYS A 145 -9.65 -15.65 13.15
CA CYS A 145 -8.95 -16.35 14.23
C CYS A 145 -7.47 -16.51 13.84
N MET A 146 -6.57 -16.27 14.80
CA MET A 146 -5.14 -16.53 14.66
C MET A 146 -4.79 -17.82 15.40
N SER A 147 -4.06 -18.71 14.74
CA SER A 147 -3.43 -19.86 15.40
C SER A 147 -1.96 -19.57 15.74
N GLY A 148 -1.38 -20.33 16.67
CA GLY A 148 0.07 -20.33 16.87
C GLY A 148 0.80 -20.97 15.69
N PRO A 149 2.14 -20.89 15.64
CA PRO A 149 2.95 -21.62 14.67
C PRO A 149 2.59 -23.11 14.70
N ARG A 150 2.33 -23.73 13.54
CA ARG A 150 2.21 -25.19 13.49
C ARG A 150 3.54 -25.79 13.92
N GLN A 151 3.51 -26.61 14.96
CA GLN A 151 4.60 -27.53 15.23
C GLN A 151 4.40 -28.70 14.28
N ASP A 152 5.03 -28.65 13.11
CA ASP A 152 5.18 -29.85 12.30
C ASP A 152 6.08 -30.79 13.11
N THR A 153 5.48 -31.73 13.84
CA THR A 153 6.21 -32.83 14.44
C THR A 153 6.33 -33.88 13.34
N PRO A 154 7.51 -34.16 12.79
CA PRO A 154 7.67 -35.32 11.92
C PRO A 154 7.38 -36.56 12.76
N ALA A 155 6.53 -37.44 12.24
CA ALA A 155 6.30 -38.77 12.81
C ALA A 155 7.55 -39.65 12.69
#